data_AF-A0A391P0B0-F1
#
_entry.id   AF-A0A391P0B0-F1
#
_cell.length_a   1.000
_cell.length_b   1.000
_cell.length_c   1.000
_cell.angle_alpha   90.00
_cell.angle_beta   90.00
_cell.angle_gamma   90.00
#
_symmetry.space_group_name_H-M   'P 1'
#
loop_
_entity.id
_entity.type
_entity.pdbx_description
1 polymer ?
#
loop_
_entity_poly.entity_id
_entity_poly.type
_entity_poly.pdbx_seq_one_letter_code
_entity_poly.pdbx_strand_id
1 'polypeptide(L)' 'MLLPKFTVSGDHVQVTDDTIVAETSIPTPEVVVEGETAVVVERMRRLVFRTSTHVPRVGYVPILLVFSVL' A
#
# COMPACT_ATOMS: atom_id res chain seq x y z
N MET A 1 29.46 -4.27 1.36
CA MET A 1 28.24 -5.11 1.37
C MET A 1 27.28 -4.50 0.36
N LEU A 2 26.96 -5.18 -0.74
CA LEU A 2 25.96 -4.69 -1.70
C LEU A 2 24.59 -5.15 -1.23
N LEU A 3 23.67 -4.21 -1.05
CA LEU A 3 22.26 -4.56 -0.81
C LEU A 3 21.66 -5.06 -2.13
N PRO A 4 20.82 -6.11 -2.11
CA PRO A 4 20.11 -6.52 -3.31
C PRO A 4 19.23 -5.38 -3.80
N LYS A 5 19.37 -5.04 -5.09
CA LYS A 5 18.51 -4.08 -5.80
C LYS A 5 17.64 -4.86 -6.78
N PHE A 6 16.34 -4.61 -6.73
CA PHE A 6 15.39 -5.15 -7.69
C PHE A 6 15.03 -4.07 -8.71
N THR A 7 14.96 -4.45 -9.98
CA THR A 7 14.47 -3.59 -11.06
C THR A 7 13.13 -4.14 -11.50
N VAL A 8 12.10 -3.30 -11.47
CA VAL A 8 10.78 -3.60 -12.02
C VAL A 8 10.62 -2.74 -13.26
N SER A 9 10.28 -3.36 -14.39
CA SER A 9 10.04 -2.69 -15.66
C SER A 9 8.68 -3.13 -16.20
N GLY A 10 7.87 -2.17 -16.63
CA GLY A 10 6.57 -2.42 -17.24
C GLY A 10 5.79 -1.12 -17.43
N ASP A 11 4.83 -1.13 -18.35
CA ASP A 11 4.08 0.07 -18.75
C ASP A 11 3.21 0.67 -17.63
N HIS A 12 3.00 -0.10 -16.56
CA HIS A 12 2.22 0.30 -15.39
C HIS A 12 3.07 0.83 -14.23
N VAL A 13 4.39 0.96 -14.42
CA VAL A 13 5.31 1.49 -13.39
C VAL A 13 6.11 2.65 -13.98
N GLN A 14 6.02 3.81 -13.34
CA GLN A 14 6.80 4.99 -13.68
C GLN A 14 7.69 5.35 -12.49
N VAL A 15 8.97 5.58 -12.78
CA VAL A 15 9.95 6.03 -11.78
C VAL A 15 10.36 7.45 -12.17
N THR A 16 10.08 8.40 -11.29
CA THR A 16 10.61 9.77 -11.35
C THR A 16 11.66 9.95 -10.27
N ASP A 17 12.34 11.11 -10.24
CA ASP A 17 13.55 11.32 -9.42
C ASP A 17 13.40 10.91 -7.95
N ASP A 18 12.26 11.17 -7.31
CA ASP A 18 12.02 10.93 -5.89
C ASP A 18 10.78 10.04 -5.60
N THR A 19 10.12 9.54 -6.64
CA THR A 19 8.80 8.90 -6.52
C THR A 19 8.66 7.72 -7.46
N ILE A 20 8.06 6.64 -6.96
CA ILE A 20 7.62 5.50 -7.75
C ILE A 20 6.10 5.56 -7.82
N VAL A 21 5.57 5.56 -9.05
CA VAL A 21 4.14 5.47 -9.35
C VAL A 21 3.86 4.11 -9.96
N ALA A 22 2.93 3.36 -9.38
CA ALA A 22 2.50 2.07 -9.89
C ALA A 22 0.99 2.03 -10.05
N GLU A 23 0.53 1.54 -11.18
CA GLU A 23 -0.90 1.38 -11.47
C GLU A 23 -1.28 -0.09 -11.52
N THR A 24 -2.46 -0.41 -10.99
CA THR A 24 -3.00 -1.76 -11.08
C THR A 24 -4.52 -1.73 -11.05
N SER A 25 -5.15 -2.82 -11.47
CA SER A 25 -6.59 -3.01 -11.37
C SER A 25 -6.87 -4.21 -10.48
N ILE A 26 -7.67 -4.02 -9.44
CA ILE A 26 -7.98 -5.07 -8.46
C ILE A 26 -9.48 -5.39 -8.54
N PRO A 27 -9.86 -6.68 -8.64
CA PRO A 27 -11.25 -7.08 -8.53
C PRO A 27 -11.76 -6.73 -7.13
N THR A 28 -12.88 -6.03 -7.07
CA THR A 28 -13.55 -5.62 -5.85
C THR A 28 -14.99 -6.14 -5.91
N PRO A 29 -15.33 -7.18 -5.13
CA PRO A 29 -16.69 -7.70 -5.09
C PRO A 29 -17.62 -6.67 -4.42
N GLU A 30 -18.75 -6.41 -5.05
CA GLU A 30 -19.83 -5.58 -4.53
C GLU A 30 -21.11 -6.42 -4.43
N VAL A 31 -21.80 -6.34 -3.30
CA VAL A 31 -23.12 -6.98 -3.16
C VAL A 31 -24.18 -5.99 -3.64
N VAL A 32 -24.94 -6.39 -4.64
CA VAL A 32 -26.06 -5.63 -5.18
C VAL A 32 -27.35 -6.34 -4.79
N VAL A 33 -28.30 -5.59 -4.22
CA VAL A 33 -29.62 -6.12 -3.83
C VAL A 33 -30.66 -5.57 -4.79
N GLU A 34 -31.35 -6.46 -5.49
CA GLU A 34 -32.43 -6.15 -6.43
C GLU A 34 -33.69 -6.90 -6.00
N GLY A 35 -34.63 -6.19 -5.37
CA GLY A 35 -35.82 -6.79 -4.77
C GLY A 35 -35.45 -7.77 -3.64
N GLU A 36 -35.87 -9.03 -3.78
CA GLU A 36 -35.58 -10.10 -2.81
C GLU A 36 -34.28 -10.88 -3.13
N THR A 37 -33.56 -10.50 -4.19
CA THR A 37 -32.33 -11.19 -4.61
C THR A 37 -31.10 -10.36 -4.26
N ALA A 38 -30.06 -11.03 -3.75
CA ALA A 38 -28.72 -10.46 -3.59
C ALA A 38 -27.76 -11.15 -4.56
N VAL A 39 -27.01 -10.35 -5.33
CA VAL A 39 -26.02 -10.84 -6.30
C VAL A 39 -24.66 -10.24 -5.95
N VAL A 40 -23.62 -11.07 -6.02
CA VAL A 40 -22.22 -10.59 -5.94
C VAL A 40 -21.78 -10.22 -7.35
N VAL A 41 -21.40 -8.96 -7.53
CA VAL A 41 -20.89 -8.43 -8.79
C VAL A 41 -19.41 -8.07 -8.59
N GLU A 42 -18.52 -8.68 -9.37
CA GLU A 42 -17.12 -8.27 -9.39
C GLU A 42 -16.96 -6.99 -10.21
N ARG A 43 -16.38 -5.94 -9.61
CA ARG A 43 -16.00 -4.72 -10.32
C ARG A 43 -14.50 -4.51 -10.27
N MET A 44 -13.90 -4.11 -11.38
CA MET A 44 -12.50 -3.75 -11.43
C MET A 44 -12.31 -2.33 -10.91
N ARG A 45 -11.48 -2.16 -9.88
CA ARG A 45 -11.08 -0.84 -9.39
C ARG A 45 -9.63 -0.57 -9.77
N ARG A 46 -9.39 0.55 -10.44
CA ARG A 46 -8.04 1.04 -10.73
C ARG A 46 -7.46 1.70 -9.49
N LEU A 47 -6.28 1.27 -9.08
CA LEU A 47 -5.50 1.85 -8.00
C LEU A 47 -4.22 2.46 -8.57
N VAL A 48 -3.84 3.62 -8.01
CA VAL A 48 -2.58 4.29 -8.31
C VAL A 48 -1.82 4.41 -6.99
N PHE A 49 -0.76 3.61 -6.85
CA PHE A 49 0.15 3.66 -5.73
C PHE A 49 1.24 4.69 -6.01
N ARG A 50 1.55 5.51 -5.01
CA ARG A 50 2.65 6.47 -5.05
C ARG A 50 3.46 6.30 -3.79
N THR A 51 4.76 6.06 -3.95
CA THR A 51 5.68 5.97 -2.81
C THR A 51 6.89 6.84 -3.08
N SER A 52 7.35 7.53 -2.04
CA SER A 52 8.62 8.25 -2.11
C SER A 52 9.78 7.26 -2.04
N THR A 53 10.83 7.53 -2.80
CA THR A 53 12.13 6.85 -2.65
C THR A 53 12.96 7.45 -1.51
N HIS A 54 12.55 8.59 -0.95
CA HIS A 54 13.17 9.18 0.23
C HIS A 54 12.75 8.43 1.50
N VAL A 55 13.73 7.89 2.22
CA VAL A 55 13.50 7.24 3.51
C VAL A 55 13.87 8.22 4.64
N PRO A 56 12.88 8.79 5.37
CA PRO A 56 13.17 9.66 6.48
C PRO A 56 13.79 8.87 7.64
N ARG A 57 14.67 9.51 8.41
CA ARG A 57 15.19 8.93 9.65
C ARG A 57 14.10 9.01 10.72
N VAL A 58 13.61 7.87 11.18
CA VAL A 58 12.64 7.78 12.27
C VAL A 58 13.36 7.32 13.54
N GLY A 59 13.24 8.09 14.62
CA GLY A 59 13.76 7.71 15.94
C GLY A 59 12.70 6.96 16.74
N TYR A 60 13.10 5.91 17.45
CA TYR A 60 12.25 5.21 18.40
C TYR A 60 12.61 5.63 19.83
N VAL A 61 11.63 6.06 20.61
CA VAL A 61 11.80 6.42 22.03
C VAL A 61 11.09 5.38 22.89
N PRO A 62 11.80 4.45 23.54
CA PRO A 62 11.19 3.54 24.48
C PRO A 62 10.77 4.29 25.75
N ILE A 63 9.50 4.21 26.12
CA ILE A 63 9.01 4.68 27.43
C ILE A 63 9.14 3.53 28.41
N LEU A 64 9.98 3.70 29.44
CA LEU A 64 10.07 2.77 30.56
C LEU A 64 9.13 3.23 31.68
N LEU A 65 8.03 2.51 31.91
CA LEU A 65 7.20 2.70 33.10
C LEU A 65 7.81 1.91 34.26
N VAL A 66 8.42 2.61 35.22
CA VAL A 66 8.82 2.01 36.49
C VAL A 66 7.72 2.30 37.50
N PHE A 67 6.92 1.27 37.83
CA PHE A 67 6.03 1.34 38.99
C PHE A 67 6.85 1.03 40.24
N SER A 68 7.12 2.05 41.06
CA SER A 68 7.58 1.82 42.43
C SER A 68 6.37 1.45 43.28
N VAL A 69 6.29 0.18 43.71
CA VAL A 69 5.38 -0.25 44.76
C VAL A 69 5.95 0.29 46.07
N LEU A 70 5.25 1.27 46.66
CA LEU A 70 5.50 1.74 48.02
C LEU A 70 4.80 0.83 49.02
#